data_AF-A0A8T5IFH5-F1
#
_entry.id   AF-A0A8T5IFH5-F1
#
_cell.length_a   1.000
_cell.length_b   1.000
_cell.length_c   1.000
_cell.angle_alpha   90.00
_cell.angle_beta   90.00
_cell.angle_gamma   90.00
#
_symmetry.space_group_name_H-M   'P 1'
#
loop_
_entity.id
_entity.type
_entity.pdbx_description
1 polymer ?
#
loop_
_entity_poly.entity_id
_entity_poly.type
_entity_poly.pdbx_seq_one_letter_code
_entity_poly.pdbx_strand_id
1 'polypeptide(L)'
;MHWAESAVFDANAAALGVELSELMISAGASLASEVSSGVENKGGLGEVWFLCGPGNNGGDGFVAASALYSLWYDLPLTIRILTTHSQQKSDISQDMRNTAKNAGVSIHSWQGNGWSIPIPRDRKVLMLVDCLLGVGPKGPGTPALPRGPVGEVMDWLMARFEVQFPRILACDVPTGLCSSKQMNVGRTLTFHAPKMGLLNEVGRIATGVGGIKVATLPWPDETINPGIGDLLRFPPLEDDAEKGDRGRVLVIGGGPYHGAPILSGMAAARMGADLVHVAMPSSASARVSWPTELIPEKIPDEEIFSLNSISTLEKRMKSGRGIQAIVIGPGLGDAEETLDAVRELLVIATVREIPT
;
A
#
# COMPACT_ATOMS: atom_id res chain seq x y z
N MET A 1 -0.25 6.27 10.17
CA MET A 1 -1.10 6.02 8.99
C MET A 1 -0.60 4.77 8.29
N HIS A 2 -1.47 3.79 8.04
CA HIS A 2 -1.11 2.63 7.25
C HIS A 2 -0.89 3.06 5.79
N TRP A 3 0.09 2.51 5.09
CA TRP A 3 0.50 3.00 3.76
C TRP A 3 -0.64 3.03 2.73
N ALA A 4 -1.53 2.03 2.78
CA ALA A 4 -2.70 1.96 1.90
C ALA A 4 -3.68 3.12 2.11
N GLU A 5 -3.68 3.74 3.29
CA GLU A 5 -4.59 4.85 3.60
C GLU A 5 -4.21 6.13 2.84
N SER A 6 -2.93 6.32 2.49
CA SER A 6 -2.52 7.50 1.72
C SER A 6 -3.26 7.58 0.39
N ALA A 7 -3.36 6.47 -0.35
CA ALA A 7 -4.06 6.43 -1.63
C ALA A 7 -5.58 6.58 -1.48
N VAL A 8 -6.15 6.05 -0.40
CA VAL A 8 -7.57 6.24 -0.03
C VAL A 8 -7.86 7.73 0.19
N PHE A 9 -7.01 8.40 0.98
CA PHE A 9 -7.19 9.82 1.29
C PHE A 9 -6.90 10.72 0.09
N ASP A 10 -5.92 10.42 -0.75
CA ASP A 10 -5.71 11.15 -2.01
C ASP A 10 -6.94 11.05 -2.94
N ALA A 11 -7.58 9.87 -3.01
CA ALA A 11 -8.80 9.67 -3.79
C ALA A 11 -10.02 10.39 -3.17
N ASN A 12 -10.12 10.45 -1.84
CA ASN A 12 -11.14 11.25 -1.15
C ASN A 12 -10.93 12.75 -1.40
N ALA A 13 -9.70 13.25 -1.30
CA ALA A 13 -9.37 14.64 -1.59
C ALA A 13 -9.73 15.00 -3.05
N ALA A 14 -9.43 14.11 -4.00
CA ALA A 14 -9.82 14.28 -5.39
C ALA A 14 -11.35 14.36 -5.57
N ALA A 15 -12.11 13.54 -4.85
CA ALA A 15 -13.57 13.60 -4.86
C ALA A 15 -14.14 14.89 -4.24
N LEU A 16 -13.37 15.55 -3.39
CA LEU A 16 -13.68 16.86 -2.80
C LEU A 16 -13.24 18.04 -3.69
N GLY A 17 -12.70 17.76 -4.88
CA GLY A 17 -12.31 18.78 -5.87
C GLY A 17 -10.85 19.22 -5.80
N VAL A 18 -9.99 18.51 -5.06
CA VAL A 18 -8.55 18.77 -5.07
C VAL A 18 -7.91 18.07 -6.25
N GLU A 19 -7.21 18.82 -7.09
CA GLU A 19 -6.45 18.22 -8.18
C GLU A 19 -5.23 17.46 -7.63
N LEU A 20 -5.03 16.20 -8.04
CA LEU A 20 -3.90 15.40 -7.58
C LEU A 20 -2.54 16.03 -7.95
N SER A 21 -2.50 16.85 -9.00
CA SER A 21 -1.34 17.64 -9.37
C SER A 21 -1.00 18.71 -8.33
N GLU A 22 -1.99 19.33 -7.68
CA GLU A 22 -1.79 20.30 -6.61
C GLU A 22 -1.18 19.65 -5.37
N LEU A 23 -1.61 18.42 -5.03
CA LEU A 23 -1.01 17.63 -3.95
C LEU A 23 0.48 17.37 -4.23
N MET A 24 0.83 16.93 -5.45
CA MET A 24 2.21 16.69 -5.87
C MET A 24 3.05 17.97 -5.87
N ILE A 25 2.49 19.09 -6.35
CA ILE A 25 3.16 20.39 -6.34
C ILE A 25 3.45 20.83 -4.90
N SER A 26 2.49 20.68 -3.98
CA SER A 26 2.66 21.00 -2.56
C SER A 26 3.68 20.11 -1.87
N ALA A 27 3.67 18.80 -2.18
CA ALA A 27 4.63 17.83 -1.67
C ALA A 27 6.06 18.17 -2.13
N GLY A 28 6.24 18.41 -3.43
CA GLY A 28 7.51 18.83 -4.00
C GLY A 28 8.00 20.19 -3.51
N ALA A 29 7.12 21.16 -3.28
CA ALA A 29 7.48 22.46 -2.68
C ALA A 29 7.99 22.30 -1.24
N SER A 30 7.31 21.47 -0.44
CA SER A 30 7.74 21.12 0.92
C SER A 30 9.10 20.41 0.92
N LEU A 31 9.32 19.52 -0.05
CA LEU A 31 10.60 18.83 -0.24
C LEU A 31 11.70 19.81 -0.66
N ALA A 32 11.45 20.72 -1.60
CA ALA A 32 12.40 21.75 -2.00
C ALA A 32 12.80 22.65 -0.83
N SER A 33 11.85 23.07 0.01
CA SER A 33 12.10 23.87 1.21
C SER A 33 12.99 23.14 2.22
N GLU A 34 12.74 21.84 2.43
CA GLU A 34 13.55 21.01 3.31
C GLU A 34 14.97 20.82 2.77
N VAL A 35 15.12 20.63 1.45
CA VAL A 35 16.42 20.54 0.79
C VAL A 35 17.19 21.87 0.88
N SER A 36 16.54 23.00 0.56
CA SER A 36 17.17 24.35 0.66
C SER A 36 17.71 24.59 2.07
N SER A 37 16.88 24.32 3.09
CA SER A 37 17.28 24.45 4.50
C SER A 37 18.47 23.54 4.83
N GLY A 38 18.50 22.31 4.32
CA GLY A 38 19.60 21.37 4.53
C GLY A 38 20.91 21.76 3.83
N VAL A 39 20.82 22.44 2.69
CA VAL A 39 21.95 22.91 1.88
C VAL A 39 22.55 24.21 2.42
N GLU A 40 21.72 25.17 2.82
CA GLU A 40 22.14 26.44 3.43
C GLU A 40 23.00 26.20 4.69
N ASN A 41 22.57 25.26 5.54
CA ASN A 41 23.32 24.81 6.72
C ASN A 41 24.70 24.20 6.40
N LYS A 42 25.02 23.96 5.13
CA LYS A 42 26.29 23.42 4.64
C LYS A 42 27.08 24.41 3.76
N GLY A 43 26.69 25.68 3.74
CA GLY A 43 27.39 26.74 3.01
C GLY A 43 27.03 26.87 1.53
N GLY A 44 26.00 26.17 1.03
CA GLY A 44 25.39 26.44 -0.27
C GLY A 44 26.23 26.13 -1.53
N LEU A 45 27.39 25.49 -1.37
CA LEU A 45 28.37 25.23 -2.44
C LEU A 45 28.49 23.72 -2.73
N GLY A 46 28.05 23.26 -3.91
CA GLY A 46 28.20 21.86 -4.31
C GLY A 46 27.08 21.33 -5.19
N GLU A 47 26.74 20.05 -5.03
CA GLU A 47 25.66 19.41 -5.80
C GLU A 47 24.57 18.78 -4.93
N VAL A 48 23.32 18.84 -5.39
CA VAL A 48 22.18 18.10 -4.84
C VAL A 48 21.64 17.17 -5.92
N TRP A 49 21.50 15.89 -5.58
CA TRP A 49 21.02 14.89 -6.52
C TRP A 49 19.67 14.35 -6.07
N PHE A 50 18.67 14.50 -6.92
CA PHE A 50 17.35 13.88 -6.75
C PHE A 50 17.34 12.53 -7.45
N LEU A 51 17.09 11.47 -6.68
CA LEU A 51 16.99 10.10 -7.17
C LEU A 51 15.51 9.81 -7.44
N CYS A 52 15.04 9.98 -8.67
CA CYS A 52 13.62 9.92 -9.01
C CYS A 52 13.24 8.57 -9.61
N GLY A 53 12.30 7.85 -8.98
CA GLY A 53 11.77 6.60 -9.49
C GLY A 53 10.50 6.77 -10.34
N PRO A 54 9.92 5.66 -10.84
CA PRO A 54 8.91 5.68 -11.90
C PRO A 54 7.48 5.97 -11.43
N GLY A 55 7.27 6.34 -10.17
CA GLY A 55 5.94 6.63 -9.61
C GLY A 55 5.81 8.07 -9.10
N ASN A 56 4.73 8.34 -8.37
CA ASN A 56 4.40 9.67 -7.83
C ASN A 56 5.49 10.23 -6.91
N ASN A 57 6.18 9.39 -6.11
CA ASN A 57 7.31 9.85 -5.29
C ASN A 57 8.43 10.49 -6.15
N GLY A 58 8.67 9.94 -7.36
CA GLY A 58 9.59 10.55 -8.31
C GLY A 58 9.05 11.83 -8.95
N GLY A 59 7.73 11.96 -9.07
CA GLY A 59 7.04 13.20 -9.43
C GLY A 59 7.32 14.32 -8.42
N ASP A 60 7.19 14.04 -7.12
CA ASP A 60 7.53 14.98 -6.04
C ASP A 60 9.00 15.44 -6.15
N GLY A 61 9.90 14.51 -6.45
CA GLY A 61 11.32 14.79 -6.71
C GLY A 61 11.55 15.70 -7.92
N PHE A 62 10.80 15.52 -9.02
CA PHE A 62 10.88 16.41 -10.18
C PHE A 62 10.39 17.83 -9.88
N VAL A 63 9.28 17.97 -9.16
CA VAL A 63 8.78 19.27 -8.69
C VAL A 63 9.84 19.95 -7.82
N ALA A 64 10.35 19.23 -6.83
CA ALA A 64 11.31 19.77 -5.88
C ALA A 64 12.61 20.21 -6.55
N ALA A 65 13.15 19.39 -7.46
CA ALA A 65 14.34 19.72 -8.24
C ALA A 65 14.13 20.96 -9.12
N SER A 66 12.97 21.09 -9.75
CA SER A 66 12.63 22.24 -10.61
C SER A 66 12.50 23.53 -9.80
N ALA A 67 11.82 23.47 -8.65
CA ALA A 67 11.66 24.60 -7.74
C ALA A 67 13.02 25.05 -7.20
N LEU A 68 13.85 24.11 -6.76
CA LEU A 68 15.16 24.41 -6.21
C LEU A 68 16.12 24.95 -7.28
N TYR A 69 16.10 24.39 -8.49
CA TYR A 69 16.89 24.90 -9.62
C TYR A 69 16.54 26.36 -9.94
N SER A 70 15.25 26.71 -9.92
CA SER A 70 14.80 28.08 -10.16
C SER A 70 15.25 29.05 -9.06
N LEU A 71 15.19 28.62 -7.79
CA LEU A 71 15.62 29.43 -6.64
C LEU A 71 17.14 29.63 -6.56
N TRP A 72 17.92 28.67 -7.07
CA TRP A 72 19.37 28.62 -6.93
C TRP A 72 20.13 28.79 -8.25
N TYR A 73 19.46 29.27 -9.32
CA TYR A 73 20.03 29.33 -10.66
C TYR A 73 21.35 30.14 -10.74
N ASP A 74 21.40 31.28 -10.05
CA ASP A 74 22.60 32.14 -9.97
C ASP A 74 23.54 31.79 -8.80
N LEU A 75 23.22 30.74 -8.05
CA LEU A 75 23.99 30.30 -6.90
C LEU A 75 24.87 29.10 -7.27
N PRO A 76 25.98 28.88 -6.55
CA PRO A 76 26.95 27.83 -6.88
C PRO A 76 26.49 26.43 -6.41
N LEU A 77 25.21 26.13 -6.64
CA LEU A 77 24.55 24.87 -6.31
C LEU A 77 24.07 24.20 -7.60
N THR A 78 24.62 23.04 -7.93
CA THR A 78 24.18 22.27 -9.10
C THR A 78 23.10 21.27 -8.70
N ILE A 79 21.94 21.36 -9.37
CA ILE A 79 20.84 20.41 -9.20
C ILE A 79 20.88 19.38 -10.32
N ARG A 80 20.90 18.10 -9.96
CA ARG A 80 20.81 16.97 -10.90
C ARG A 80 19.69 16.05 -10.51
N ILE A 81 19.10 15.41 -11.51
CA ILE A 81 18.17 14.32 -11.33
C ILE A 81 18.75 13.04 -11.94
N LEU A 82 18.72 11.95 -11.19
CA LEU A 82 18.99 10.61 -11.68
C LEU A 82 17.67 9.83 -11.76
N THR A 83 17.32 9.32 -12.93
CA THR A 83 16.11 8.51 -13.14
C THR A 83 16.45 7.05 -13.37
N THR A 84 15.58 6.15 -12.91
CA THR A 84 15.70 4.69 -13.11
C THR A 84 14.92 4.18 -14.33
N HIS A 85 14.32 5.10 -15.08
CA HIS A 85 13.29 4.82 -16.08
C HIS A 85 13.33 5.86 -17.20
N SER A 86 12.75 5.48 -18.34
CA SER A 86 12.61 6.32 -19.53
C SER A 86 11.29 7.08 -19.60
N GLN A 87 10.25 6.68 -18.87
CA GLN A 87 8.94 7.32 -18.77
C GLN A 87 8.31 7.07 -17.39
N GLN A 88 7.57 8.06 -16.88
CA GLN A 88 6.84 7.95 -15.62
C GLN A 88 5.56 7.12 -15.80
N LYS A 89 5.09 6.49 -14.71
CA LYS A 89 3.87 5.65 -14.75
C LYS A 89 2.57 6.45 -14.78
N SER A 90 2.55 7.63 -14.17
CA SER A 90 1.37 8.51 -14.15
C SER A 90 1.62 9.74 -15.01
N ASP A 91 0.56 10.21 -15.67
CA ASP A 91 0.61 11.41 -16.52
C ASP A 91 1.07 12.63 -15.72
N ILE A 92 0.54 12.81 -14.51
CA ILE A 92 0.95 13.90 -13.60
C ILE A 92 2.47 13.87 -13.35
N SER A 93 3.03 12.71 -13.02
CA SER A 93 4.48 12.61 -12.78
C SER A 93 5.28 12.82 -14.07
N GLN A 94 4.76 12.37 -15.22
CA GLN A 94 5.38 12.56 -16.52
C GLN A 94 5.40 14.04 -16.93
N ASP A 95 4.35 14.79 -16.63
CA ASP A 95 4.29 16.23 -16.82
C ASP A 95 5.30 16.95 -15.94
N MET A 96 5.43 16.57 -14.66
CA MET A 96 6.45 17.16 -13.77
C MET A 96 7.87 16.89 -14.25
N ARG A 97 8.12 15.71 -14.84
CA ARG A 97 9.40 15.41 -15.49
C ARG A 97 9.66 16.31 -16.70
N ASN A 98 8.64 16.53 -17.53
CA ASN A 98 8.74 17.40 -18.70
C ASN A 98 9.00 18.85 -18.27
N THR A 99 8.33 19.33 -17.22
CA THR A 99 8.58 20.63 -16.60
C THR A 99 10.01 20.76 -16.12
N ALA A 100 10.55 19.77 -15.41
CA ALA A 100 11.95 19.77 -14.96
C ALA A 100 12.94 19.84 -16.12
N LYS A 101 12.69 19.08 -17.19
CA LYS A 101 13.49 19.10 -18.42
C LYS A 101 13.44 20.47 -19.10
N ASN A 102 12.25 21.05 -19.23
CA ASN A 102 12.02 22.34 -19.88
C ASN A 102 12.62 23.50 -19.08
N ALA A 103 12.67 23.38 -17.74
CA ALA A 103 13.36 24.32 -16.86
C ALA A 103 14.88 24.25 -16.99
N GLY A 104 15.45 23.26 -17.68
CA GLY A 104 16.89 23.09 -17.87
C GLY A 104 17.59 22.27 -16.79
N VAL A 105 16.84 21.61 -15.89
CA VAL A 105 17.44 20.73 -14.88
C VAL A 105 18.13 19.55 -15.57
N SER A 106 19.36 19.25 -15.15
CA SER A 106 20.14 18.14 -15.71
C SER A 106 19.55 16.79 -15.30
N ILE A 107 18.89 16.08 -16.23
CA ILE A 107 18.33 14.75 -16.01
C ILE A 107 19.23 13.68 -16.65
N HIS A 108 19.70 12.75 -15.82
CA HIS A 108 20.51 11.58 -16.23
C HIS A 108 19.68 10.32 -16.02
N SER A 109 19.64 9.44 -17.02
CA SER A 109 18.94 8.16 -16.88
C SER A 109 19.93 7.02 -16.63
N TRP A 110 19.59 6.15 -15.68
CA TRP A 110 20.36 4.95 -15.34
C TRP A 110 20.44 4.01 -16.54
N GLN A 111 21.65 3.56 -16.86
CA GLN A 111 21.96 2.66 -17.99
C GLN A 111 22.57 1.31 -17.51
N GLY A 112 22.33 0.93 -16.25
CA GLY A 112 22.73 -0.39 -15.70
C GLY A 112 24.09 -0.43 -14.99
N ASN A 113 24.96 0.57 -15.16
CA ASN A 113 26.34 0.50 -14.65
C ASN A 113 26.90 1.81 -14.09
N GLY A 114 26.10 2.89 -14.09
CA GLY A 114 26.46 4.21 -13.53
C GLY A 114 27.58 4.96 -14.26
N TRP A 115 28.21 4.40 -15.29
CA TRP A 115 29.34 5.02 -16.01
C TRP A 115 28.94 6.29 -16.75
N SER A 116 27.68 6.38 -17.17
CA SER A 116 27.11 7.56 -17.84
C SER A 116 26.78 8.71 -16.89
N ILE A 117 26.84 8.50 -15.57
CA ILE A 117 26.53 9.55 -14.60
C ILE A 117 27.80 10.40 -14.40
N PRO A 118 27.76 11.70 -14.75
CA PRO A 118 28.90 12.57 -14.52
C PRO A 118 29.07 12.79 -13.01
N ILE A 119 30.03 12.09 -12.42
CA ILE A 119 30.42 12.30 -11.02
C ILE A 119 31.44 13.45 -10.98
N PRO A 120 31.13 14.57 -10.31
CA PRO A 120 32.07 15.66 -10.16
C PRO A 120 33.31 15.17 -9.41
N ARG A 121 34.50 15.41 -9.98
CA ARG A 121 35.77 15.10 -9.30
C ARG A 121 36.18 16.20 -8.32
N ASP A 122 35.64 17.40 -8.54
CA ASP A 122 35.99 18.67 -7.91
C ASP A 122 34.84 19.27 -7.06
N ARG A 123 33.62 18.72 -7.14
CA ARG A 123 32.47 19.18 -6.36
C ARG A 123 31.95 18.11 -5.41
N LYS A 124 31.63 18.54 -4.18
CA LYS A 124 31.04 17.68 -3.16
C LYS A 124 29.54 17.52 -3.41
N VAL A 125 29.06 16.27 -3.45
CA VAL A 125 27.62 15.98 -3.33
C VAL A 125 27.21 16.33 -1.89
N LEU A 126 26.42 17.38 -1.72
CA LEU A 126 26.00 17.89 -0.40
C LEU A 126 24.87 17.04 0.19
N MET A 127 23.95 16.60 -0.66
CA MET A 127 22.73 15.90 -0.30
C MET A 127 22.28 14.99 -1.43
N LEU A 128 21.84 13.79 -1.07
CA LEU A 128 21.02 12.93 -1.92
C LEU A 128 19.57 13.06 -1.45
N VAL A 129 18.65 13.18 -2.40
CA VAL A 129 17.22 13.21 -2.12
C VAL A 129 16.61 11.94 -2.69
N ASP A 130 16.21 11.02 -1.82
CA ASP A 130 15.61 9.74 -2.18
C ASP A 130 14.14 9.95 -2.52
N CYS A 131 13.84 9.89 -3.82
CA CYS A 131 12.49 9.95 -4.40
C CYS A 131 12.24 8.69 -5.25
N LEU A 132 12.92 7.57 -4.94
CA LEU A 132 12.90 6.38 -5.77
C LEU A 132 11.58 5.60 -5.61
N LEU A 133 11.27 5.17 -4.38
CA LEU A 133 10.04 4.45 -4.08
C LEU A 133 9.40 5.04 -2.83
N GLY A 134 8.14 5.45 -2.96
CA GLY A 134 7.27 5.73 -1.82
C GLY A 134 6.51 4.47 -1.37
N VAL A 135 5.39 4.68 -0.69
CA VAL A 135 4.44 3.64 -0.23
C VAL A 135 3.56 3.04 -1.34
N GLY A 136 4.02 3.04 -2.60
CA GLY A 136 3.23 2.84 -3.81
C GLY A 136 2.25 1.64 -3.84
N PRO A 137 1.34 1.63 -4.83
CA PRO A 137 0.01 0.98 -4.78
C PRO A 137 -0.04 -0.57 -4.77
N LYS A 138 1.07 -1.29 -4.61
CA LYS A 138 1.03 -2.76 -4.57
C LYS A 138 0.66 -3.28 -3.18
N GLY A 139 -0.62 -3.14 -2.84
CA GLY A 139 -1.33 -3.92 -1.83
C GLY A 139 -1.00 -3.65 -0.36
N PRO A 140 -1.81 -4.22 0.56
CA PRO A 140 -1.53 -4.20 1.99
C PRO A 140 -0.32 -5.11 2.27
N GLY A 141 0.85 -4.57 2.64
CA GLY A 141 1.96 -5.45 3.00
C GLY A 141 3.26 -4.76 3.40
N THR A 142 3.89 -4.00 2.52
CA THR A 142 5.18 -3.33 2.78
C THR A 142 5.48 -2.32 1.66
N PRO A 143 6.31 -1.30 1.92
CA PRO A 143 6.95 -0.50 0.88
C PRO A 143 7.63 -1.41 -0.17
N ALA A 144 7.52 -1.05 -1.45
CA ALA A 144 7.98 -1.91 -2.54
C ALA A 144 9.47 -2.27 -2.39
N LEU A 145 9.77 -3.58 -2.39
CA LEU A 145 11.15 -4.06 -2.35
C LEU A 145 11.92 -3.50 -3.56
N PRO A 146 13.05 -2.80 -3.34
CA PRO A 146 13.87 -2.28 -4.42
C PRO A 146 14.41 -3.42 -5.30
N ARG A 147 14.10 -3.35 -6.60
CA ARG A 147 14.52 -4.34 -7.61
C ARG A 147 14.79 -3.69 -8.96
N GLY A 148 15.48 -4.40 -9.85
CA GLY A 148 15.85 -3.90 -11.18
C GLY A 148 16.64 -2.58 -11.07
N PRO A 149 16.39 -1.60 -11.97
CA PRO A 149 17.12 -0.33 -11.99
C PRO A 149 17.14 0.44 -10.66
N VAL A 150 16.06 0.38 -9.86
CA VAL A 150 16.04 1.02 -8.53
C VAL A 150 17.03 0.34 -7.58
N GLY A 151 17.00 -1.00 -7.53
CA GLY A 151 17.94 -1.77 -6.70
C GLY A 151 19.39 -1.58 -7.14
N GLU A 152 19.64 -1.53 -8.45
CA GLU A 152 20.97 -1.27 -9.02
C GLU A 152 21.51 0.11 -8.64
N VAL A 153 20.67 1.16 -8.71
CA VAL A 153 21.07 2.50 -8.24
C VAL A 153 21.41 2.49 -6.76
N MET A 154 20.63 1.80 -5.92
CA MET A 154 20.92 1.69 -4.49
C MET A 154 22.25 0.97 -4.23
N ASP A 155 22.46 -0.18 -4.86
CA ASP A 155 23.70 -0.95 -4.72
C ASP A 155 24.91 -0.12 -5.20
N TRP A 156 24.75 0.65 -6.29
CA TRP A 156 25.76 1.57 -6.80
C TRP A 156 26.06 2.73 -5.83
N LEU A 157 25.05 3.36 -5.24
CA LEU A 157 25.23 4.42 -4.25
C LEU A 157 26.00 3.90 -3.03
N MET A 158 25.63 2.72 -2.51
CA MET A 158 26.30 2.11 -1.36
C MET A 158 27.77 1.84 -1.64
N ALA A 159 28.09 1.22 -2.78
CA ALA A 159 29.49 0.93 -3.17
C ALA A 159 30.32 2.20 -3.42
N ARG A 160 29.68 3.31 -3.79
CA ARG A 160 30.38 4.53 -4.21
C ARG A 160 30.65 5.52 -3.09
N PHE A 161 29.78 5.59 -2.07
CA PHE A 161 29.83 6.62 -1.02
C PHE A 161 30.36 6.10 0.34
N GLU A 162 31.02 4.94 0.38
CA GLU A 162 31.52 4.20 1.57
C GLU A 162 32.25 5.01 2.66
N VAL A 163 32.79 6.20 2.38
CA VAL A 163 33.66 6.95 3.33
C VAL A 163 33.02 8.24 3.89
N GLN A 164 32.05 8.83 3.20
CA GLN A 164 31.27 9.97 3.68
C GLN A 164 29.92 9.93 2.97
N PHE A 165 28.92 9.27 3.55
CA PHE A 165 27.58 9.33 2.97
C PHE A 165 27.15 10.81 2.95
N PRO A 166 26.84 11.41 1.77
CA PRO A 166 26.07 12.63 1.76
C PRO A 166 24.79 12.39 2.58
N ARG A 167 24.32 13.40 3.33
CA ARG A 167 23.06 13.23 4.07
C ARG A 167 21.99 12.88 3.05
N ILE A 168 21.33 11.75 3.25
CA ILE A 168 20.17 11.37 2.46
C ILE A 168 18.93 11.93 3.13
N LEU A 169 18.10 12.62 2.35
CA LEU A 169 16.74 13.01 2.71
C LEU A 169 15.76 12.12 1.93
N ALA A 170 14.95 11.34 2.62
CA ALA A 170 13.88 10.58 1.98
C ALA A 170 12.63 11.44 1.77
N CYS A 171 12.04 11.35 0.59
CA CYS A 171 10.71 11.84 0.26
C CYS A 171 9.67 10.76 0.57
N ASP A 172 8.69 11.13 1.38
CA ASP A 172 7.61 10.33 1.93
C ASP A 172 8.05 9.20 2.90
N VAL A 173 8.81 8.24 2.40
CA VAL A 173 9.42 7.13 3.16
C VAL A 173 10.79 6.79 2.55
N PRO A 174 11.74 6.26 3.34
CA PRO A 174 12.96 5.69 2.76
C PRO A 174 12.64 4.56 1.78
N THR A 175 13.30 4.56 0.64
CA THR A 175 13.13 3.51 -0.36
C THR A 175 13.47 2.14 0.25
N GLY A 176 12.54 1.19 0.11
CA GLY A 176 12.66 -0.14 0.70
C GLY A 176 12.43 -0.20 2.22
N LEU A 177 11.76 0.81 2.81
CA LEU A 177 11.37 0.81 4.23
C LEU A 177 10.78 -0.55 4.67
N CYS A 178 11.20 -1.03 5.84
CA CYS A 178 10.82 -2.34 6.40
C CYS A 178 11.27 -3.56 5.58
N SER A 179 12.22 -3.40 4.65
CA SER A 179 12.81 -4.51 3.89
C SER A 179 14.31 -4.68 4.20
N SER A 180 14.87 -5.82 3.79
CA SER A 180 16.31 -6.08 3.90
C SER A 180 17.19 -5.16 3.05
N LYS A 181 16.60 -4.46 2.06
CA LYS A 181 17.28 -3.49 1.19
C LYS A 181 16.86 -2.04 1.49
N GLN A 182 16.45 -1.71 2.71
CA GLN A 182 16.10 -0.34 3.08
C GLN A 182 17.28 0.63 2.89
N MET A 183 17.01 1.80 2.31
CA MET A 183 17.96 2.90 2.31
C MET A 183 18.04 3.54 3.69
N ASN A 184 19.24 3.59 4.29
CA ASN A 184 19.46 4.30 5.54
C ASN A 184 19.60 5.80 5.27
N VAL A 185 18.73 6.61 5.88
CA VAL A 185 18.68 8.06 5.65
C VAL A 185 18.90 8.85 6.93
N GLY A 186 19.33 10.11 6.77
CA GLY A 186 19.53 11.02 7.90
C GLY A 186 18.25 11.74 8.31
N ARG A 187 17.31 11.91 7.38
CA ARG A 187 16.01 12.54 7.60
C ARG A 187 14.98 11.98 6.61
N THR A 188 13.72 11.94 7.02
CA THR A 188 12.56 11.66 6.17
C THR A 188 11.59 12.83 6.26
N LEU A 189 11.22 13.39 5.11
CA LEU A 189 10.07 14.28 4.98
C LEU A 189 8.87 13.45 4.55
N THR A 190 7.86 13.37 5.40
CA THR A 190 6.62 12.64 5.11
C THR A 190 5.42 13.57 5.12
N PHE A 191 4.32 13.14 4.51
CA PHE A 191 3.14 13.98 4.31
C PHE A 191 1.96 13.56 5.22
N HIS A 192 1.27 14.54 5.80
CA HIS A 192 0.11 14.45 6.72
C HIS A 192 0.34 13.72 8.04
N ALA A 193 0.90 12.52 8.02
CA ALA A 193 1.18 11.74 9.21
C ALA A 193 2.38 10.81 8.98
N PRO A 194 3.08 10.40 10.05
CA PRO A 194 4.04 9.31 9.98
C PRO A 194 3.39 8.04 9.42
N LYS A 195 3.99 7.49 8.36
CA LYS A 195 3.60 6.20 7.79
C LYS A 195 4.02 5.07 8.73
N MET A 196 3.25 3.99 8.71
CA MET A 196 3.62 2.75 9.38
C MET A 196 5.02 2.31 8.91
N GLY A 197 5.87 1.91 9.84
CA GLY A 197 7.28 1.60 9.59
C GLY A 197 8.25 2.76 9.86
N LEU A 198 7.81 4.02 9.80
CA LEU A 198 8.65 5.15 10.22
C LEU A 198 8.82 5.21 11.74
N LEU A 199 7.83 4.69 12.47
CA LEU A 199 7.88 4.48 13.92
C LEU A 199 7.85 2.98 14.21
N ASN A 200 8.57 2.55 15.23
CA ASN A 200 8.51 1.19 15.74
C ASN A 200 7.26 0.98 16.63
N GLU A 201 7.07 -0.25 17.11
CA GLU A 201 5.89 -0.65 17.91
C GLU A 201 5.68 0.17 19.19
N VAL A 202 6.73 0.79 19.72
CA VAL A 202 6.67 1.66 20.91
C VAL A 202 6.62 3.16 20.57
N GLY A 203 6.38 3.50 19.30
CA GLY A 203 6.21 4.88 18.84
C GLY A 203 7.50 5.69 18.68
N ARG A 204 8.67 5.04 18.70
CA ARG A 204 9.97 5.71 18.49
C ARG A 204 10.38 5.64 17.02
N ILE A 205 11.20 6.59 16.58
CA ILE A 205 11.80 6.60 15.24
C ILE A 205 12.44 5.23 14.95
N ALA A 206 12.03 4.61 13.86
CA ALA A 206 12.54 3.31 13.43
C ALA A 206 14.01 3.40 12.96
N THR A 207 14.71 2.28 12.99
CA THR A 207 16.10 2.24 12.54
C THR A 207 16.21 2.61 11.06
N GLY A 208 17.19 3.45 10.72
CA GLY A 208 17.49 3.80 9.33
C GLY A 208 16.58 4.85 8.69
N VAL A 209 15.58 5.40 9.39
CA VAL A 209 14.67 6.43 8.83
C VAL A 209 15.09 7.86 9.19
N GLY A 210 16.06 8.03 10.10
CA GLY A 210 16.56 9.34 10.50
C GLY A 210 15.50 10.22 11.17
N GLY A 211 15.76 11.54 11.25
CA GLY A 211 14.77 12.47 11.81
C GLY A 211 13.51 12.57 10.95
N ILE A 212 12.33 12.60 11.55
CA ILE A 212 11.06 12.70 10.81
C ILE A 212 10.55 14.14 10.84
N LYS A 213 10.20 14.68 9.68
CA LYS A 213 9.40 15.91 9.54
C LYS A 213 8.11 15.57 8.82
N VAL A 214 6.98 16.05 9.34
CA VAL A 214 5.67 15.90 8.71
C VAL A 214 5.31 17.23 8.07
N ALA A 215 5.07 17.24 6.75
CA ALA A 215 4.50 18.37 6.03
C ALA A 215 3.01 18.12 5.75
N THR A 216 2.22 19.18 5.74
CA THR A 216 0.81 19.12 5.36
C THR A 216 0.67 19.35 3.85
N LEU A 217 -0.24 18.63 3.20
CA LEU A 217 -0.69 18.96 1.84
C LEU A 217 -2.08 19.61 1.95
N PRO A 218 -2.62 20.20 0.88
CA PRO A 218 -3.93 20.86 0.92
C PRO A 218 -5.07 19.84 0.88
N TRP A 219 -5.11 18.93 1.85
CA TRP A 219 -6.29 18.10 2.10
C TRP A 219 -7.36 18.93 2.84
N PRO A 220 -8.60 18.97 2.34
CA PRO A 220 -9.74 19.39 3.14
C PRO A 220 -9.89 18.50 4.38
N ASP A 221 -10.41 19.04 5.47
CA ASP A 221 -10.62 18.28 6.71
C ASP A 221 -11.54 17.06 6.49
N GLU A 222 -12.46 17.14 5.52
CA GLU A 222 -13.38 16.07 5.16
C GLU A 222 -12.70 14.88 4.48
N THR A 223 -11.42 14.99 4.08
CA THR A 223 -10.67 13.93 3.38
C THR A 223 -10.60 12.64 4.19
N ILE A 224 -10.57 12.75 5.53
CA ILE A 224 -10.48 11.61 6.44
C ILE A 224 -11.83 10.92 6.69
N ASN A 225 -12.93 11.51 6.24
CA ASN A 225 -14.25 10.89 6.34
C ASN A 225 -14.38 9.75 5.32
N PRO A 226 -15.28 8.77 5.55
CA PRO A 226 -15.58 7.75 4.56
C PRO A 226 -15.98 8.39 3.22
N GLY A 227 -15.33 7.96 2.15
CA GLY A 227 -15.49 8.53 0.81
C GLY A 227 -15.21 7.52 -0.30
N ILE A 228 -15.17 7.99 -1.55
CA ILE A 228 -14.99 7.11 -2.72
C ILE A 228 -13.64 6.38 -2.68
N GLY A 229 -12.63 6.97 -2.06
CA GLY A 229 -11.31 6.39 -1.91
C GLY A 229 -11.33 5.11 -1.07
N ASP A 230 -12.30 4.92 -0.18
CA ASP A 230 -12.43 3.68 0.60
C ASP A 230 -12.71 2.46 -0.28
N LEU A 231 -13.17 2.67 -1.52
CA LEU A 231 -13.28 1.61 -2.51
C LEU A 231 -11.91 0.98 -2.87
N LEU A 232 -10.80 1.72 -2.70
CA LEU A 232 -9.44 1.20 -2.89
C LEU A 232 -9.02 0.21 -1.79
N ARG A 233 -9.79 0.08 -0.70
CA ARG A 233 -9.56 -0.93 0.33
C ARG A 233 -10.04 -2.32 -0.10
N PHE A 234 -10.90 -2.38 -1.12
CA PHE A 234 -11.35 -3.66 -1.67
C PHE A 234 -10.33 -4.19 -2.69
N PRO A 235 -10.21 -5.51 -2.83
CA PRO A 235 -9.37 -6.11 -3.87
C PRO A 235 -9.77 -5.59 -5.27
N PRO A 236 -8.80 -5.30 -6.15
CA PRO A 236 -9.10 -4.91 -7.53
C PRO A 236 -9.82 -6.02 -8.28
N LEU A 237 -10.68 -5.63 -9.22
CA LEU A 237 -11.28 -6.55 -10.17
C LEU A 237 -10.30 -6.72 -11.34
N GLU A 238 -9.49 -7.78 -11.29
CA GLU A 238 -8.55 -8.09 -12.37
C GLU A 238 -9.29 -8.63 -13.60
N ASP A 239 -8.83 -8.26 -14.80
CA ASP A 239 -9.41 -8.65 -16.09
C ASP A 239 -9.22 -10.15 -16.40
N ASP A 240 -8.19 -10.77 -15.82
CA ASP A 240 -7.88 -12.20 -15.95
C ASP A 240 -8.41 -13.05 -14.79
N ALA A 241 -9.18 -12.45 -13.86
CA ALA A 241 -9.76 -13.17 -12.73
C ALA A 241 -10.78 -14.23 -13.19
N GLU A 242 -10.63 -15.46 -12.70
CA GLU A 242 -11.57 -16.54 -12.93
C GLU A 242 -12.52 -16.73 -11.74
N LYS A 243 -13.63 -17.45 -12.00
CA LYS A 243 -14.57 -17.83 -10.94
C LYS A 243 -13.87 -18.62 -9.84
N GLY A 244 -13.89 -18.05 -8.64
CA GLY A 244 -13.27 -18.58 -7.44
C GLY A 244 -12.12 -17.73 -6.95
N ASP A 245 -11.58 -16.81 -7.75
CA ASP A 245 -10.44 -15.98 -7.36
C ASP A 245 -10.86 -14.83 -6.43
N ARG A 246 -12.12 -14.39 -6.48
CA ARG A 246 -12.66 -13.28 -5.68
C ARG A 246 -13.28 -13.70 -4.35
N GLY A 247 -12.86 -14.84 -3.83
CA GLY A 247 -13.26 -15.31 -2.51
C GLY A 247 -14.27 -16.45 -2.54
N ARG A 248 -14.11 -17.35 -1.56
CA ARG A 248 -14.95 -18.52 -1.36
C ARG A 248 -15.40 -18.56 0.09
N VAL A 249 -16.67 -18.24 0.33
CA VAL A 249 -17.25 -18.06 1.67
C VAL A 249 -18.13 -19.25 2.01
N LEU A 250 -18.03 -19.74 3.24
CA LEU A 250 -18.93 -20.74 3.81
C LEU A 250 -19.73 -20.14 4.95
N VAL A 251 -21.04 -20.00 4.77
CA VAL A 251 -21.98 -19.60 5.82
C VAL A 251 -22.54 -20.84 6.49
N ILE A 252 -22.42 -20.91 7.81
CA ILE A 252 -22.94 -22.01 8.65
C ILE A 252 -23.97 -21.41 9.60
N GLY A 253 -25.22 -21.79 9.40
CA GLY A 253 -26.33 -21.18 10.10
C GLY A 253 -27.63 -21.97 9.94
N GLY A 254 -28.74 -21.37 10.36
CA GLY A 254 -30.05 -22.00 10.33
C GLY A 254 -30.28 -22.96 11.51
N GLY A 255 -31.41 -23.66 11.48
CA GLY A 255 -32.00 -24.30 12.65
C GLY A 255 -33.27 -23.55 13.02
N PRO A 256 -33.37 -22.91 14.21
CA PRO A 256 -34.52 -22.08 14.57
C PRO A 256 -34.83 -20.97 13.55
N TYR A 257 -33.81 -20.31 13.00
CA TYR A 257 -33.98 -19.18 12.07
C TYR A 257 -33.35 -19.42 10.70
N HIS A 258 -34.08 -20.11 9.82
CA HIS A 258 -33.62 -20.54 8.49
C HIS A 258 -33.36 -19.40 7.49
N GLY A 259 -33.93 -18.21 7.68
CA GLY A 259 -33.67 -17.04 6.81
C GLY A 259 -32.34 -16.32 7.07
N ALA A 260 -31.80 -16.41 8.30
CA ALA A 260 -30.58 -15.72 8.69
C ALA A 260 -29.34 -16.10 7.85
N PRO A 261 -29.01 -17.39 7.62
CA PRO A 261 -27.87 -17.75 6.80
C PRO A 261 -28.02 -17.34 5.32
N ILE A 262 -29.24 -17.21 4.81
CA ILE A 262 -29.50 -16.74 3.44
C ILE A 262 -29.19 -15.25 3.31
N LEU A 263 -29.60 -14.44 4.28
CA LEU A 263 -29.25 -13.01 4.29
C LEU A 263 -27.73 -12.80 4.34
N SER A 264 -27.03 -13.55 5.19
CA SER A 264 -25.56 -13.50 5.25
C SER A 264 -24.91 -13.93 3.93
N GLY A 265 -25.42 -15.01 3.31
CA GLY A 265 -24.91 -15.48 2.03
C GLY A 265 -25.12 -14.47 0.90
N MET A 266 -26.33 -13.90 0.78
CA MET A 266 -26.63 -12.89 -0.22
C MET A 266 -25.80 -11.62 -0.03
N ALA A 267 -25.54 -11.22 1.23
CA ALA A 267 -24.63 -10.12 1.52
C ALA A 267 -23.21 -10.41 1.01
N ALA A 268 -22.67 -11.61 1.27
CA ALA A 268 -21.36 -12.01 0.75
C ALA A 268 -21.30 -11.99 -0.79
N ALA A 269 -22.34 -12.51 -1.46
CA ALA A 269 -22.42 -12.51 -2.92
C ALA A 269 -22.47 -11.07 -3.49
N ARG A 270 -23.25 -10.18 -2.86
CA ARG A 270 -23.32 -8.76 -3.26
C ARG A 270 -22.01 -8.00 -3.07
N MET A 271 -21.19 -8.41 -2.13
CA MET A 271 -19.85 -7.84 -1.91
C MET A 271 -18.79 -8.38 -2.89
N GLY A 272 -19.15 -9.29 -3.79
CA GLY A 272 -18.28 -9.77 -4.86
C GLY A 272 -17.62 -11.13 -4.62
N ALA A 273 -18.03 -11.88 -3.59
CA ALA A 273 -17.55 -13.26 -3.40
C ALA A 273 -18.07 -14.18 -4.51
N ASP A 274 -17.16 -14.91 -5.18
CA ASP A 274 -17.50 -15.75 -6.34
C ASP A 274 -18.29 -17.00 -5.98
N LEU A 275 -17.97 -17.60 -4.82
CA LEU A 275 -18.58 -18.85 -4.37
C LEU A 275 -19.06 -18.68 -2.95
N VAL A 276 -20.37 -18.61 -2.78
CA VAL A 276 -21.00 -18.52 -1.46
C VAL A 276 -21.74 -19.81 -1.16
N HIS A 277 -21.17 -20.58 -0.26
CA HIS A 277 -21.68 -21.85 0.21
C HIS A 277 -22.48 -21.64 1.48
N VAL A 278 -23.62 -22.31 1.63
CA VAL A 278 -24.45 -22.22 2.84
C VAL A 278 -24.76 -23.61 3.35
N ALA A 279 -24.27 -23.92 4.55
CA ALA A 279 -24.55 -25.14 5.28
C ALA A 279 -25.60 -24.88 6.36
N MET A 280 -26.67 -25.67 6.36
CA MET A 280 -27.73 -25.59 7.37
C MET A 280 -28.34 -26.97 7.64
N PRO A 281 -28.89 -27.21 8.86
CA PRO A 281 -29.61 -28.44 9.15
C PRO A 281 -30.73 -28.71 8.14
N SER A 282 -30.97 -29.98 7.82
CA SER A 282 -31.82 -30.37 6.69
C SER A 282 -33.27 -29.88 6.81
N SER A 283 -33.82 -29.80 8.03
CA SER A 283 -35.15 -29.24 8.30
C SER A 283 -35.24 -27.75 7.94
N ALA A 284 -34.20 -26.98 8.26
CA ALA A 284 -34.09 -25.57 7.92
C ALA A 284 -33.91 -25.38 6.41
N SER A 285 -33.06 -26.20 5.79
CA SER A 285 -32.83 -26.22 4.34
C SER A 285 -34.10 -26.45 3.53
N ALA A 286 -34.95 -27.37 4.00
CA ALA A 286 -36.21 -27.69 3.34
C ALA A 286 -37.25 -26.56 3.41
N ARG A 287 -37.13 -25.62 4.36
CA ARG A 287 -38.06 -24.48 4.52
C ARG A 287 -37.66 -23.25 3.70
N VAL A 288 -36.45 -23.23 3.15
CA VAL A 288 -35.90 -22.06 2.46
C VAL A 288 -36.21 -22.11 0.96
N SER A 289 -36.62 -20.97 0.41
CA SER A 289 -36.52 -20.71 -1.03
C SER A 289 -35.11 -20.24 -1.36
N TRP A 290 -34.33 -21.08 -2.03
CA TRP A 290 -32.91 -20.83 -2.30
C TRP A 290 -32.70 -19.79 -3.41
N PRO A 291 -31.95 -18.70 -3.13
CA PRO A 291 -31.46 -17.81 -4.19
C PRO A 291 -30.50 -18.55 -5.13
N THR A 292 -30.53 -18.22 -6.41
CA THR A 292 -29.70 -18.88 -7.43
C THR A 292 -28.21 -18.60 -7.29
N GLU A 293 -27.84 -17.49 -6.64
CA GLU A 293 -26.45 -17.14 -6.36
C GLU A 293 -25.81 -17.92 -5.20
N LEU A 294 -26.60 -18.65 -4.40
CA LEU A 294 -26.09 -19.40 -3.24
C LEU A 294 -25.97 -20.90 -3.54
N ILE A 295 -24.93 -21.52 -2.99
CA ILE A 295 -24.64 -22.95 -3.17
C ILE A 295 -25.02 -23.69 -1.88
N PRO A 296 -26.08 -24.53 -1.91
CA PRO A 296 -26.45 -25.34 -0.74
C PRO A 296 -25.36 -26.39 -0.44
N GLU A 297 -24.85 -26.38 0.79
CA GLU A 297 -23.97 -27.42 1.31
C GLU A 297 -24.74 -28.36 2.24
N LYS A 298 -24.67 -29.66 1.96
CA LYS A 298 -25.35 -30.66 2.78
C LYS A 298 -24.52 -30.99 4.01
N ILE A 299 -25.15 -30.91 5.17
CA ILE A 299 -24.61 -31.38 6.44
C ILE A 299 -25.50 -32.48 7.02
N PRO A 300 -24.97 -33.40 7.84
CA PRO A 300 -25.73 -34.53 8.38
C PRO A 300 -26.79 -34.13 9.42
N ASP A 301 -26.72 -32.91 9.96
CA ASP A 301 -27.66 -32.41 10.96
C ASP A 301 -29.08 -32.22 10.41
N GLU A 302 -30.09 -32.55 11.22
CA GLU A 302 -31.51 -32.42 10.86
C GLU A 302 -32.15 -31.14 11.41
N GLU A 303 -32.14 -30.96 12.73
CA GLU A 303 -32.80 -29.83 13.40
C GLU A 303 -31.83 -28.72 13.82
N ILE A 304 -30.73 -29.09 14.47
CA ILE A 304 -29.73 -28.16 15.02
C ILE A 304 -28.32 -28.52 14.54
N PHE A 305 -27.44 -27.53 14.45
CA PHE A 305 -26.04 -27.76 14.13
C PHE A 305 -25.35 -28.49 15.30
N SER A 306 -24.58 -29.54 15.00
CA SER A 306 -23.95 -30.39 16.01
C SER A 306 -22.55 -30.88 15.60
N LEU A 307 -21.87 -31.57 16.52
CA LEU A 307 -20.55 -32.16 16.27
C LEU A 307 -20.53 -33.16 15.11
N ASN A 308 -21.70 -33.73 14.74
CA ASN A 308 -21.82 -34.65 13.60
C ASN A 308 -21.37 -34.02 12.27
N SER A 309 -21.55 -32.70 12.14
CA SER A 309 -21.22 -31.97 10.91
C SER A 309 -19.76 -31.57 10.79
N ILE A 310 -18.98 -31.60 11.87
CA ILE A 310 -17.61 -31.10 11.90
C ILE A 310 -16.72 -31.80 10.88
N SER A 311 -16.75 -33.14 10.85
CA SER A 311 -15.94 -33.91 9.91
C SER A 311 -16.30 -33.63 8.44
N THR A 312 -17.57 -33.35 8.15
CA THR A 312 -18.06 -33.00 6.81
C THR A 312 -17.60 -31.61 6.41
N LEU A 313 -17.74 -30.63 7.31
CA LEU A 313 -17.31 -29.25 7.08
C LEU A 313 -15.80 -29.14 6.95
N GLU A 314 -15.04 -29.87 7.76
CA GLU A 314 -13.57 -29.90 7.65
C GLU A 314 -13.12 -30.47 6.29
N LYS A 315 -13.77 -31.54 5.81
CA LYS A 315 -13.53 -32.06 4.44
C LYS A 315 -13.88 -31.01 3.39
N ARG A 316 -15.01 -30.31 3.56
CA ARG A 316 -15.44 -29.26 2.63
C ARG A 316 -14.43 -28.13 2.55
N MET A 317 -13.88 -27.69 3.69
CA MET A 317 -12.82 -26.66 3.75
C MET A 317 -11.57 -27.05 2.95
N LYS A 318 -11.26 -28.36 2.85
CA LYS A 318 -10.11 -28.89 2.10
C LYS A 318 -10.39 -29.16 0.62
N SER A 319 -11.64 -29.40 0.25
CA SER A 319 -12.01 -29.89 -1.09
C SER A 319 -11.96 -28.81 -2.18
N GLY A 320 -11.57 -29.19 -3.40
CA GLY A 320 -11.53 -28.29 -4.56
C GLY A 320 -10.57 -27.12 -4.36
N ARG A 321 -11.04 -25.89 -4.61
CA ARG A 321 -10.28 -24.66 -4.28
C ARG A 321 -10.36 -24.29 -2.78
N GLY A 322 -11.01 -25.08 -1.93
CA GLY A 322 -11.16 -24.83 -0.48
C GLY A 322 -12.04 -23.61 -0.13
N ILE A 323 -12.21 -23.34 1.15
CA ILE A 323 -12.92 -22.15 1.68
C ILE A 323 -11.89 -21.14 2.20
N GLN A 324 -12.14 -19.85 2.00
CA GLN A 324 -11.24 -18.76 2.40
C GLN A 324 -11.80 -17.90 3.53
N ALA A 325 -13.10 -17.96 3.80
CA ALA A 325 -13.70 -17.32 4.96
C ALA A 325 -14.95 -18.09 5.40
N ILE A 326 -15.23 -18.10 6.69
CA ILE A 326 -16.41 -18.72 7.28
C ILE A 326 -17.25 -17.63 7.94
N VAL A 327 -18.57 -17.76 7.88
CA VAL A 327 -19.49 -17.01 8.70
C VAL A 327 -20.29 -18.02 9.49
N ILE A 328 -20.11 -18.10 10.80
CA ILE A 328 -20.84 -19.05 11.65
C ILE A 328 -21.68 -18.34 12.70
N GLY A 329 -22.90 -18.84 12.94
CA GLY A 329 -23.80 -18.27 13.93
C GLY A 329 -25.20 -17.89 13.44
N PRO A 330 -25.39 -17.34 12.22
CA PRO A 330 -26.69 -16.83 11.79
C PRO A 330 -27.82 -17.86 11.93
N GLY A 331 -28.67 -17.68 12.94
CA GLY A 331 -29.86 -18.51 13.16
C GLY A 331 -29.62 -19.90 13.75
N LEU A 332 -28.43 -20.20 14.27
CA LEU A 332 -28.06 -21.48 14.89
C LEU A 332 -28.83 -21.80 16.19
N GLY A 333 -29.24 -20.77 16.93
CA GLY A 333 -29.75 -20.94 18.30
C GLY A 333 -28.62 -21.08 19.33
N ASP A 334 -28.97 -21.45 20.55
CA ASP A 334 -28.10 -21.45 21.74
C ASP A 334 -28.07 -22.80 22.48
N ALA A 335 -28.49 -23.88 21.81
CA ALA A 335 -28.38 -25.23 22.36
C ALA A 335 -26.92 -25.59 22.68
N GLU A 336 -26.70 -26.31 23.78
CA GLU A 336 -25.36 -26.67 24.25
C GLU A 336 -24.57 -27.45 23.19
N GLU A 337 -25.22 -28.39 22.52
CA GLU A 337 -24.65 -29.20 21.42
C GLU A 337 -24.20 -28.34 20.23
N THR A 338 -24.95 -27.27 19.94
CA THR A 338 -24.59 -26.29 18.91
C THR A 338 -23.41 -25.44 19.33
N LEU A 339 -23.36 -24.99 20.59
CA LEU A 339 -22.22 -24.22 21.11
C LEU A 339 -20.93 -25.05 21.08
N ASP A 340 -20.99 -26.34 21.42
CA ASP A 340 -19.84 -27.24 21.35
C ASP A 340 -19.35 -27.44 19.91
N ALA A 341 -20.27 -27.59 18.95
CA ALA A 341 -19.93 -27.67 17.54
C ALA A 341 -19.28 -26.38 17.02
N VAL A 342 -19.81 -25.22 17.42
CA VAL A 342 -19.22 -23.92 17.05
C VAL A 342 -17.80 -23.80 17.60
N ARG A 343 -17.57 -24.15 18.88
CA ARG A 343 -16.23 -24.11 19.49
C ARG A 343 -15.23 -24.97 18.73
N GLU A 344 -15.59 -26.21 18.44
CA GLU A 344 -14.73 -27.13 17.69
C GLU A 344 -14.41 -26.59 16.29
N LEU A 345 -15.40 -26.04 15.60
CA LEU A 345 -15.19 -25.46 14.27
C LEU A 345 -14.25 -24.24 14.30
N LEU A 346 -14.40 -23.35 15.30
CA LEU A 346 -13.52 -22.18 15.44
C LEU A 346 -12.07 -22.58 15.70
N VAL A 347 -11.84 -23.65 16.49
CA VAL A 347 -10.49 -24.23 16.68
C VAL A 347 -9.92 -24.71 15.35
N ILE A 348 -10.71 -25.47 14.59
CA ILE A 348 -10.30 -25.97 13.27
C ILE A 348 -9.98 -24.83 12.30
N ALA A 349 -10.84 -23.81 12.24
CA ALA A 349 -10.64 -22.66 11.37
C ALA A 349 -9.38 -21.87 11.74
N THR A 350 -9.13 -21.67 13.03
CA THR A 350 -7.92 -21.02 13.55
C THR A 350 -6.65 -21.78 13.16
N VAL A 351 -6.62 -23.10 13.37
CA VAL A 351 -5.48 -23.96 12.99
C VAL A 351 -5.22 -23.93 11.47
N ARG A 352 -6.25 -23.64 10.67
CA ARG A 352 -6.18 -23.55 9.22
C ARG A 352 -5.95 -22.14 8.69
N GLU A 353 -5.84 -21.15 9.57
CA GLU A 353 -5.74 -19.73 9.20
C GLU A 353 -6.90 -19.27 8.29
N ILE A 354 -8.09 -19.84 8.49
CA ILE A 354 -9.32 -19.42 7.81
C ILE A 354 -10.03 -18.39 8.70
N PRO A 355 -10.20 -17.14 8.24
CA PRO A 355 -10.99 -16.13 8.94
C PRO A 355 -12.43 -16.59 9.21
N THR A 356 -12.93 -16.34 10.43
CA THR A 356 -14.29 -16.67 10.91
C THR A 356 -15.01 -15.45 11.43
#